data_AF-A0A378W0A7-F1
#
_entry.id   AF-A0A378W0A7-F1
#
_cell.length_a   1.000
_cell.length_b   1.000
_cell.length_c   1.000
_cell.angle_alpha   90.00
_cell.angle_beta   90.00
_cell.angle_gamma   90.00
#
_symmetry.space_group_name_H-M   'P 1'
#
loop_
_entity.id
_entity.type
_entity.pdbx_description
1 polymer ?
#
loop_
_entity_poly.entity_id
_entity_poly.type
_entity_poly.pdbx_seq_one_letter_code
_entity_poly.pdbx_strand_id
1 'polypeptide(L)'
;MAACQRYLVKAPRDFITFEYVMLDGVNDKAQHAYELIELVKDVPCKFNLIPFNPFPNSGYERSSNENIRIFRDILQQAEFVVTVRKTRGDDIDAACGQLAGQVQDKRAANKNGSRF
;
A
#
# COMPACT_ATOMS: atom_id res chain seq x y z
N MET A 1 -8.96 18.17 10.95
CA MET A 1 -8.53 17.24 12.03
C MET A 1 -9.06 17.55 13.43
N ALA A 2 -9.48 18.77 13.76
CA ALA A 2 -9.88 19.13 15.14
C ALA A 2 -11.00 18.25 15.76
N ALA A 3 -11.96 17.77 14.96
CA ALA A 3 -13.00 16.85 15.45
C ALA A 3 -12.42 15.47 15.84
N CYS A 4 -11.48 14.95 15.04
CA CYS A 4 -10.76 13.72 15.31
C CYS A 4 -9.99 13.80 16.64
N GLN A 5 -9.26 14.91 16.86
CA GLN A 5 -8.52 15.14 18.10
C GLN A 5 -9.45 15.20 19.32
N ARG A 6 -10.57 15.94 19.22
CA ARG A 6 -11.57 15.99 20.31
C ARG A 6 -12.19 14.62 20.61
N TYR A 7 -12.40 13.80 19.59
CA TYR A 7 -12.93 12.46 19.75
C TYR A 7 -11.94 11.56 20.50
N LEU A 8 -10.65 11.59 20.13
CA LEU A 8 -9.61 10.78 20.76
C LEU A 8 -9.49 10.99 22.28
N VAL A 9 -9.72 12.21 22.77
CA VAL A 9 -9.73 12.51 24.22
C VAL A 9 -10.77 11.68 24.99
N LYS A 10 -11.87 11.29 24.34
CA LYS A 10 -12.98 10.55 24.95
C LYS A 10 -13.12 9.12 24.42
N ALA A 11 -12.32 8.74 23.44
CA ALA A 11 -12.48 7.49 22.73
C ALA A 11 -11.95 6.32 23.57
N PRO A 12 -12.58 5.14 23.46
CA PRO A 12 -12.07 3.92 24.12
C PRO A 12 -10.77 3.39 23.48
N ARG A 13 -10.37 3.96 22.34
CA ARG A 13 -9.12 3.66 21.63
C ARG A 13 -8.34 4.96 21.44
N ASP A 14 -7.03 4.84 21.43
CA ASP A 14 -6.05 5.92 21.29
C ASP A 14 -5.74 6.30 19.84
N PHE A 15 -6.39 5.67 18.85
CA PHE A 15 -6.21 5.97 17.43
C PHE A 15 -7.52 5.96 16.64
N ILE A 16 -7.52 6.66 15.50
CA ILE A 16 -8.60 6.65 14.50
C ILE A 16 -8.20 5.77 13.32
N THR A 17 -9.13 4.98 12.80
CA THR A 17 -8.95 4.31 11.51
C THR A 17 -9.57 5.16 10.42
N PHE A 18 -8.77 5.59 9.45
CA PHE A 18 -9.24 6.24 8.23
C PHE A 18 -9.44 5.20 7.12
N GLU A 19 -10.63 5.19 6.53
CA GLU A 19 -10.91 4.44 5.32
C GLU A 19 -10.62 5.32 4.11
N TYR A 20 -9.80 4.83 3.18
CA TYR A 20 -9.40 5.56 1.99
C TYR A 20 -9.69 4.71 0.75
N VAL A 21 -10.66 5.13 -0.05
CA VAL A 21 -11.01 4.45 -1.31
C VAL A 21 -9.99 4.83 -2.38
N MET A 22 -9.41 3.84 -3.03
CA MET A 22 -8.38 4.00 -4.07
C MET A 22 -9.06 4.08 -5.45
N LEU A 23 -9.13 5.30 -6.00
CA LEU A 23 -9.74 5.61 -7.28
C LEU A 23 -8.66 6.01 -8.29
N ASP A 24 -8.62 5.30 -9.42
CA ASP A 24 -7.58 5.47 -10.44
C ASP A 24 -7.57 6.90 -11.00
N GLY A 25 -6.39 7.53 -10.98
CA GLY A 25 -6.16 8.86 -11.53
C GLY A 25 -6.79 10.03 -10.74
N VAL A 26 -7.65 9.74 -9.75
CA VAL A 26 -8.37 10.73 -8.96
C VAL A 26 -7.63 11.04 -7.66
N ASN A 27 -7.37 10.03 -6.84
CA ASN A 27 -6.84 10.23 -5.48
C ASN A 27 -5.74 9.23 -5.10
N ASP A 28 -5.12 8.56 -6.08
CA ASP A 28 -4.23 7.41 -5.86
C ASP A 28 -2.76 7.65 -6.24
N LYS A 29 -2.43 8.85 -6.73
CA LYS A 29 -1.05 9.27 -7.02
C LYS A 29 -0.22 9.38 -5.74
N ALA A 30 1.09 9.16 -5.86
CA ALA A 30 2.06 9.31 -4.77
C ALA A 30 1.97 10.67 -4.05
N GLN A 31 1.74 11.76 -4.80
CA GLN A 31 1.56 13.10 -4.23
C GLN A 31 0.42 13.14 -3.18
N HIS A 32 -0.70 12.48 -3.45
CA HIS A 32 -1.83 12.46 -2.52
C HIS A 32 -1.49 11.72 -1.21
N ALA A 33 -0.60 10.72 -1.25
CA ALA A 33 -0.11 10.07 -0.04
C ALA A 33 0.71 11.03 0.83
N TYR A 34 1.58 11.84 0.23
CA TYR A 34 2.34 12.86 0.95
C TYR A 34 1.45 13.96 1.54
N GLU A 35 0.47 14.43 0.77
CA GLU A 35 -0.52 15.39 1.24
C GLU A 35 -1.36 14.82 2.40
N LEU A 36 -1.70 13.53 2.33
CA LEU A 36 -2.42 12.83 3.40
C LEU A 36 -1.59 12.75 4.67
N ILE A 37 -0.29 12.43 4.58
CA ILE A 37 0.64 12.41 5.72
C ILE A 37 0.65 13.77 6.42
N GLU A 38 0.81 14.86 5.67
CA GLU A 38 0.81 16.22 6.22
C GLU A 38 -0.53 16.58 6.88
N LEU A 39 -1.65 16.14 6.28
CA LEU A 39 -2.98 16.39 6.80
C LEU A 39 -3.21 15.72 8.16
N VAL A 40 -2.66 14.53 8.37
CA VAL A 40 -2.94 13.71 9.57
C VAL A 40 -1.83 13.72 10.62
N LYS A 41 -0.71 14.42 10.40
CA LYS A 41 0.49 14.37 11.25
C LYS A 41 0.26 14.53 12.76
N ASP A 42 -0.75 15.30 13.15
CA ASP A 42 -1.09 15.56 14.56
C ASP A 42 -2.25 14.69 15.09
N VAL A 43 -2.57 13.58 14.40
CA VAL A 43 -3.66 12.67 14.76
C VAL A 43 -3.16 11.23 14.74
N PRO A 44 -3.11 10.56 15.91
CA PRO A 44 -2.87 9.13 15.98
C PRO A 44 -3.87 8.36 15.12
N CYS A 45 -3.39 7.74 14.04
CA CYS A 45 -4.27 7.06 13.12
C CYS A 45 -3.63 5.86 12.42
N LYS A 46 -4.51 5.07 11.82
CA LYS A 46 -4.19 3.95 10.93
C LYS A 46 -5.01 4.09 9.66
N PHE A 47 -4.50 3.55 8.57
CA PHE A 47 -5.18 3.62 7.27
C PHE A 47 -5.67 2.25 6.83
N ASN A 48 -6.86 2.22 6.27
CA ASN A 48 -7.40 1.08 5.54
C ASN A 48 -7.65 1.50 4.09
N LEU A 49 -6.74 1.10 3.19
CA LEU A 49 -6.88 1.33 1.76
C LEU A 49 -7.89 0.32 1.20
N ILE A 50 -8.89 0.83 0.49
CA ILE A 50 -9.98 0.04 -0.08
C ILE A 50 -9.89 0.18 -1.60
N PRO A 51 -9.41 -0.85 -2.32
CA PRO A 51 -9.50 -0.87 -3.77
C PRO A 51 -10.96 -0.68 -4.20
N PHE A 52 -11.20 0.27 -5.09
CA PHE A 52 -12.56 0.53 -5.56
C PHE A 52 -13.12 -0.69 -6.29
N ASN A 53 -14.41 -0.99 -6.06
CA ASN A 53 -15.12 -2.04 -6.78
C ASN A 53 -16.10 -1.37 -7.76
N PRO A 54 -15.82 -1.40 -9.08
CA PRO A 54 -16.65 -0.71 -10.06
C PRO A 54 -18.10 -1.21 -10.06
N PHE A 55 -19.02 -0.28 -10.31
CA PHE A 55 -20.43 -0.58 -10.56
C PHE A 55 -20.95 0.26 -11.75
N PRO A 56 -22.04 -0.17 -12.42
CA PRO A 56 -22.56 0.54 -13.58
C PRO A 56 -22.82 2.02 -13.29
N ASN A 57 -22.37 2.91 -14.18
CA ASN A 57 -22.49 4.36 -14.08
C ASN A 57 -21.72 5.02 -12.92
N SER A 58 -20.75 4.33 -12.30
CA SER A 58 -19.92 4.93 -11.25
C SER A 58 -18.99 6.04 -11.76
N GLY A 59 -18.52 5.93 -13.01
CA GLY A 59 -17.59 6.90 -13.61
C GLY A 59 -16.18 6.87 -13.01
N TYR A 60 -15.87 5.86 -12.19
CA TYR A 60 -14.58 5.70 -11.53
C TYR A 60 -14.02 4.31 -11.79
N GLU A 61 -12.70 4.22 -11.78
CA GLU A 61 -11.97 2.98 -11.97
C GLU A 61 -11.18 2.59 -10.73
N ARG A 62 -10.90 1.30 -10.62
CA ARG A 62 -10.04 0.76 -9.56
C ARG A 62 -8.59 1.15 -9.84
N SER A 63 -7.92 1.76 -8.87
CA SER A 63 -6.47 2.00 -8.94
C SER A 63 -5.68 0.73 -9.24
N SER A 64 -4.61 0.87 -10.03
CA SER A 64 -3.71 -0.23 -10.31
C SER A 64 -3.08 -0.82 -9.03
N ASN A 65 -2.75 -2.11 -9.05
CA ASN A 65 -2.07 -2.76 -7.92
C ASN A 65 -0.73 -2.11 -7.60
N GLU A 66 -0.04 -1.57 -8.61
CA GLU A 66 1.21 -0.81 -8.44
C GLU A 66 0.98 0.52 -7.72
N ASN A 67 -0.02 1.31 -8.13
CA ASN A 67 -0.35 2.57 -7.44
C ASN A 67 -0.74 2.32 -5.98
N ILE A 68 -1.57 1.30 -5.72
CA ILE A 68 -1.96 0.92 -4.36
C ILE A 68 -0.74 0.52 -3.54
N ARG A 69 0.19 -0.25 -4.12
CA ARG A 69 1.44 -0.64 -3.46
C ARG A 69 2.30 0.58 -3.14
N ILE A 70 2.54 1.47 -4.11
CA ILE A 70 3.34 2.68 -3.92
C ILE A 70 2.72 3.57 -2.83
N PHE A 71 1.41 3.79 -2.90
CA PHE A 71 0.68 4.60 -1.93
C PHE A 71 0.79 4.01 -0.51
N ARG A 72 0.59 2.70 -0.37
CA ARG A 72 0.79 1.97 0.89
C ARG A 72 2.22 2.11 1.39
N ASP A 73 3.21 1.90 0.53
CA ASP A 73 4.62 1.90 0.91
C ASP A 73 5.06 3.30 1.39
N ILE A 74 4.57 4.38 0.77
CA ILE A 74 4.80 5.77 1.22
C ILE A 74 4.23 5.98 2.64
N LEU A 75 2.99 5.59 2.87
CA LEU A 75 2.35 5.72 4.18
C LEU A 75 3.06 4.88 5.26
N GLN A 76 3.52 3.67 4.92
CA GLN A 76 4.28 2.80 5.82
C GLN A 76 5.67 3.36 6.13
N GLN A 77 6.35 3.98 5.16
CA GLN A 77 7.62 4.67 5.37
C GLN A 77 7.49 5.88 6.30
N ALA A 78 6.31 6.51 6.34
CA ALA A 78 5.94 7.53 7.31
C ALA A 78 5.42 6.93 8.66
N GLU A 79 5.72 5.66 8.92
CA GLU A 79 5.44 4.93 10.17
C GLU A 79 3.94 4.73 10.49
N PHE A 80 3.04 4.95 9.53
CA PHE A 80 1.62 4.62 9.72
C PHE A 80 1.36 3.12 9.58
N VAL A 81 0.42 2.61 10.38
CA VAL A 81 -0.13 1.27 10.16
C VAL A 81 -1.12 1.33 9.01
N VAL A 82 -0.86 0.58 7.95
CA VAL A 82 -1.68 0.56 6.74
C VAL A 82 -2.11 -0.87 6.41
N THR A 83 -3.41 -1.06 6.22
CA THR A 83 -3.98 -2.31 5.67
C THR A 83 -4.55 -2.05 4.28
N VAL A 84 -4.45 -3.03 3.39
CA VAL A 84 -5.16 -3.02 2.11
C VAL A 84 -6.24 -4.09 2.18
N ARG A 85 -7.50 -3.70 1.96
CA ARG A 85 -8.62 -4.64 1.99
C ARG A 85 -8.52 -5.58 0.78
N LYS A 86 -8.52 -6.89 1.06
CA LYS A 86 -8.58 -7.92 0.01
C LYS A 86 -9.97 -7.90 -0.65
N THR A 87 -10.00 -7.76 -1.96
CA THR A 87 -11.17 -8.02 -2.80
C THR A 87 -11.23 -9.52 -3.10
N ARG A 88 -12.43 -10.11 -3.08
CA ARG A 88 -12.63 -11.53 -3.42
C ARG A 88 -12.27 -11.73 -4.89
N GLY A 89 -11.13 -12.37 -5.18
CA GLY A 89 -10.68 -12.69 -6.55
C GLY A 89 -9.23 -12.31 -6.89
N ASP A 90 -8.55 -11.50 -6.08
CA ASP A 90 -7.17 -11.04 -6.36
C ASP A 90 -6.06 -11.99 -5.86
N ASP A 91 -6.41 -13.21 -5.45
CA ASP A 91 -5.47 -14.17 -4.85
C ASP A 91 -4.40 -14.69 -5.86
N ILE A 92 -4.39 -14.21 -7.10
CA ILE A 92 -3.54 -14.70 -8.20
C ILE A 92 -2.29 -13.80 -8.40
N ASP A 93 -2.33 -12.51 -8.03
CA ASP A 93 -1.26 -11.54 -8.36
C ASP A 93 -0.23 -11.29 -7.23
N ALA A 94 -0.32 -12.01 -6.12
CA ALA A 94 0.49 -11.77 -4.92
C ALA A 94 1.91 -12.40 -4.93
N ALA A 95 2.46 -12.72 -6.10
CA ALA A 95 3.83 -13.24 -6.19
C ALA A 95 4.59 -12.70 -7.40
N CYS A 96 5.19 -11.50 -7.30
CA CYS A 96 6.51 -11.16 -7.86
C CYS A 96 6.91 -9.71 -7.56
N GLY A 97 8.15 -9.48 -7.11
CA GLY A 97 8.68 -8.12 -6.99
C GLY A 97 9.86 -7.90 -6.04
N GLN A 98 10.88 -8.77 -6.12
CA GLN A 98 12.29 -8.40 -6.05
C GLN A 98 12.77 -7.55 -4.87
N LEU A 99 13.20 -8.22 -3.81
CA LEU A 99 14.51 -7.92 -3.24
C LEU A 99 15.57 -8.19 -4.33
N ALA A 100 15.77 -7.25 -5.25
CA ALA A 100 16.91 -7.27 -6.18
C ALA A 100 18.16 -6.72 -5.45
N GLY A 101 18.47 -7.29 -4.28
CA GLY A 101 19.80 -7.23 -3.70
C GLY A 101 20.66 -8.22 -4.46
N GLN A 102 21.70 -7.74 -5.14
CA GLN A 102 22.65 -8.58 -5.87
C GLN A 102 23.16 -9.71 -4.97
N VAL A 103 22.81 -10.95 -5.31
CA VAL A 103 23.57 -12.12 -4.88
C VAL A 103 24.25 -12.66 -6.13
N GLN A 104 25.55 -12.40 -6.22
CA GLN A 104 26.41 -13.05 -7.21
C GLN A 104 26.34 -14.56 -6.99
N ASP A 105 25.74 -15.27 -7.94
CA ASP A 105 25.82 -16.72 -7.99
C ASP A 105 27.22 -17.13 -8.46
N LYS A 106 28.16 -17.20 -7.53
CA LYS A 106 29.47 -17.83 -7.74
C LYS A 106 29.36 -19.29 -7.35
N ARG A 107 28.93 -20.16 -8.28
CA ARG A 107 29.27 -21.60 -8.32
C ARG A 107 28.81 -22.30 -9.61
N ALA A 108 29.22 -21.78 -10.76
CA ALA A 108 29.17 -22.54 -12.02
C ALA A 108 30.47 -22.33 -12.81
N ALA A 109 31.58 -22.77 -12.24
CA ALA A 109 32.83 -22.94 -12.96
C ALA A 109 33.61 -24.11 -12.37
N ASN A 110 33.33 -25.32 -12.83
CA ASN A 110 34.45 -26.15 -13.26
C ASN A 110 34.04 -27.04 -14.43
N LYS A 111 34.73 -26.83 -15.56
CA LYS A 111 34.58 -27.55 -16.81
C LYS A 111 35.46 -28.80 -16.78
N ASN A 112 34.99 -29.82 -17.50
CA ASN A 112 35.74 -30.77 -18.32
C ASN A 112 36.68 -31.80 -17.67
N GLY A 113 36.36 -33.06 -17.99
CA GLY A 113 37.29 -34.18 -18.02
C GLY A 113 36.63 -35.39 -18.69
N SER A 114 36.60 -35.40 -20.02
CA SER A 114 36.14 -36.54 -20.82
C SER A 114 37.28 -37.55 -21.04
N ARG A 115 36.85 -38.79 -21.32
CA ARG A 115 37.51 -39.88 -22.07
C ARG A 115 38.25 -41.00 -21.32
N PHE A 116 37.83 -42.19 -21.74
CA PHE A 116 38.32 -43.57 -21.58
C PHE A 116 37.85 -44.31 -20.33
#